data_AF-A0A6A5X5R5-F1
#
_entry.id   AF-A0A6A5X5R5-F1
#
_cell.length_a   1.000
_cell.length_b   1.000
_cell.length_c   1.000
_cell.angle_alpha   90.00
_cell.angle_beta   90.00
_cell.angle_gamma   90.00
#
_symmetry.space_group_name_H-M   'P 1'
#
loop_
_entity.id
_entity.type
_entity.pdbx_description
1 polymer ?
#
loop_
_entity_poly.entity_id
_entity_poly.type
_entity_poly.pdbx_seq_one_letter_code
_entity_poly.pdbx_strand_id
1 'polypeptide(L)'
;LSEAVYHNNARLEAFHEFLREACVQASASNPTPFHYWVNALARDRRLVRLYTQNIDGLELRLPYLFTQTPLTTSGPWPNTIQLHGTL
;
A
#
# COMPACT_ATOMS: atom_id res chain seq x y z
N LEU A 1 10.93 1.18 -11.36
CA LEU A 1 10.42 1.82 -12.59
C LEU A 1 11.60 2.07 -13.51
N SER A 2 11.55 1.61 -14.76
CA SER A 2 12.72 1.66 -15.66
C SER A 2 13.00 3.08 -16.16
N GLU A 3 14.28 3.44 -16.24
CA GLU A 3 14.83 4.67 -16.82
C GLU A 3 14.20 5.05 -18.18
N ALA A 4 13.79 4.03 -18.96
CA ALA A 4 13.14 4.17 -20.27
C ALA A 4 11.81 4.96 -20.28
N VAL A 5 11.10 5.09 -19.15
CA VAL A 5 9.86 5.88 -19.09
C VAL A 5 10.16 7.37 -19.03
N TYR A 6 11.22 7.76 -18.33
CA TYR A 6 11.59 9.16 -18.11
C TYR A 6 12.30 9.79 -19.31
N HIS A 7 12.80 9.00 -20.27
CA HIS A 7 13.48 9.50 -21.47
C HIS A 7 12.55 9.89 -22.63
N ASN A 8 11.23 9.72 -22.46
CA ASN A 8 10.26 10.11 -23.47
C ASN A 8 9.11 10.88 -22.81
N ASN A 9 9.01 12.18 -23.09
CA ASN A 9 8.03 13.07 -22.47
C ASN A 9 6.59 12.59 -22.64
N ALA A 10 6.22 12.05 -23.81
CA ALA A 10 4.87 11.53 -24.04
C ALA A 10 4.57 10.28 -23.19
N ARG A 11 5.58 9.42 -22.97
CA ARG A 11 5.45 8.24 -22.08
C ARG A 11 5.41 8.65 -20.62
N LEU A 12 6.14 9.70 -20.25
CA LEU A 12 6.12 10.25 -18.89
C LEU A 12 4.78 10.87 -18.55
N GLU A 13 4.20 11.65 -19.48
CA GLU A 13 2.85 12.23 -19.33
C GLU A 13 1.79 11.14 -19.17
N ALA A 14 1.77 10.14 -20.06
CA ALA A 14 0.84 9.01 -19.96
C ALA A 14 1.02 8.22 -18.65
N PHE A 15 2.27 8.07 -18.17
CA PHE A 15 2.53 7.42 -16.88
C PHE A 15 2.01 8.24 -15.70
N HIS A 16 2.19 9.56 -15.70
CA HIS A 16 1.65 10.43 -14.65
C HIS A 16 0.11 10.48 -14.67
N GLU A 17 -0.50 10.45 -15.85
CA GLU A 17 -1.95 10.35 -16.00
C GLU A 17 -2.47 9.04 -15.40
N PHE A 18 -1.84 7.91 -15.77
CA PHE A 18 -2.15 6.60 -15.19
C PHE A 18 -2.02 6.60 -13.65
N LEU A 19 -0.92 7.14 -13.10
CA LEU A 19 -0.75 7.22 -11.65
C LEU A 19 -1.84 8.06 -11.01
N ARG A 20 -2.20 9.21 -11.60
CA ARG A 20 -3.27 10.06 -11.09
C ARG A 20 -4.61 9.32 -11.06
N GLU A 21 -4.97 8.64 -12.14
CA GLU A 21 -6.20 7.84 -12.19
C GLU A 21 -6.19 6.74 -11.13
N ALA A 22 -5.07 6.02 -10.99
CA ALA A 22 -4.90 4.99 -9.97
C ALA A 22 -5.06 5.56 -8.55
N CYS A 23 -4.45 6.72 -8.23
CA CYS A 23 -4.61 7.39 -6.94
C CYS A 23 -6.08 7.74 -6.67
N VAL A 24 -6.81 8.25 -7.67
CA VAL A 24 -8.23 8.60 -7.53
C VAL A 24 -9.06 7.34 -7.25
N GLN A 25 -8.87 6.28 -8.03
CA GLN A 25 -9.60 5.02 -7.85
C GLN A 25 -9.29 4.37 -6.50
N ALA A 26 -8.01 4.31 -6.11
CA ALA A 26 -7.59 3.80 -4.81
C ALA A 26 -8.25 4.60 -3.69
N SER A 27 -8.18 5.93 -3.74
CA SER A 27 -8.79 6.82 -2.73
C SER A 27 -10.29 6.58 -2.57
N ALA A 28 -11.03 6.40 -3.68
CA ALA A 28 -12.48 6.15 -3.67
C ALA A 28 -12.86 4.70 -3.29
N SER A 29 -11.92 3.75 -3.35
CA SER A 29 -12.19 2.34 -3.06
C SER A 29 -12.28 2.05 -1.57
N ASN A 30 -12.94 0.96 -1.20
CA ASN A 30 -13.01 0.51 0.20
C ASN A 30 -12.24 -0.81 0.39
N PRO A 31 -11.74 -1.09 1.61
CA PRO A 31 -11.16 -2.39 1.91
C PRO A 31 -12.14 -3.52 1.56
N THR A 32 -11.63 -4.57 0.93
CA THR A 32 -12.45 -5.73 0.56
C THR A 32 -12.67 -6.66 1.76
N PRO A 33 -13.61 -7.63 1.71
CA PRO A 33 -13.78 -8.63 2.76
C PRO A 33 -12.49 -9.36 3.15
N PHE A 34 -11.57 -9.57 2.20
CA PHE A 34 -10.26 -10.13 2.48
C PHE A 34 -9.43 -9.25 3.42
N HIS A 35 -9.40 -7.94 3.19
CA HIS A 35 -8.69 -6.99 4.06
C HIS A 35 -9.27 -7.00 5.48
N TYR A 36 -10.60 -7.03 5.60
CA TYR A 36 -11.26 -7.15 6.91
C TYR A 36 -10.93 -8.45 7.62
N TRP A 37 -10.86 -9.57 6.90
CA TRP A 37 -10.46 -10.86 7.46
C TRP A 37 -9.01 -10.84 7.97
N VAL A 38 -8.07 -10.28 7.20
CA VAL A 38 -6.67 -10.13 7.66
C VAL A 38 -6.57 -9.20 8.87
N ASN A 39 -7.36 -8.12 8.91
CA ASN A 39 -7.44 -7.22 10.07
C ASN A 39 -7.97 -7.93 11.33
N ALA A 40 -8.92 -8.86 11.17
CA ALA A 40 -9.38 -9.70 12.28
C ALA A 40 -8.27 -10.63 12.81
N LEU A 41 -7.47 -11.24 11.93
CA LEU A 41 -6.30 -12.02 12.34
C LEU A 41 -5.28 -11.17 13.12
N ALA A 42 -5.05 -9.94 12.69
CA ALA A 42 -4.17 -9.00 13.38
C ALA A 42 -4.69 -8.61 14.77
N ARG A 43 -5.99 -8.27 14.86
CA ARG A 43 -6.66 -7.99 16.13
C ARG A 43 -6.52 -9.15 17.11
N ASP A 44 -6.72 -10.38 16.63
CA ASP A 44 -6.70 -11.59 17.45
C ASP A 44 -5.26 -12.11 17.71
N ARG A 45 -4.22 -11.33 17.34
CA ARG A 45 -2.79 -11.66 17.50
C ARG A 45 -2.38 -12.97 16.80
N ARG A 46 -3.05 -13.30 15.70
CA ARG A 46 -2.78 -14.47 14.85
C ARG A 46 -2.06 -14.13 13.55
N LEU A 47 -1.83 -12.84 13.29
CA LEU A 47 -1.02 -12.34 12.19
C LEU A 47 0.36 -11.92 12.72
N VAL A 48 1.43 -12.53 12.20
CA VAL A 48 2.82 -12.14 12.54
C VAL A 48 3.22 -10.88 11.78
N ARG A 49 2.95 -10.86 10.46
CA ARG A 49 3.18 -9.72 9.59
C ARG A 49 2.40 -9.90 8.28
N LEU A 50 1.94 -8.79 7.72
CA LEU A 50 1.45 -8.68 6.36
C LEU A 50 2.51 -7.99 5.49
N TYR A 51 3.02 -8.68 4.49
CA TYR A 51 3.88 -8.09 3.46
C TYR A 51 3.04 -7.91 2.21
N THR A 52 2.78 -6.66 1.83
CA THR A 52 1.96 -6.35 0.65
C THR A 52 2.84 -5.79 -0.47
N GLN A 53 2.58 -6.28 -1.69
CA GLN A 53 3.12 -5.71 -2.93
C GLN A 53 2.15 -4.67 -3.53
N ASN A 54 0.93 -4.60 -2.99
CA ASN A 54 -0.07 -3.63 -3.44
C ASN A 54 0.37 -2.22 -3.06
N ILE A 55 0.01 -1.27 -3.92
CA ILE A 55 0.30 0.15 -3.75
C ILE A 55 -0.97 0.98 -3.53
N ASP A 56 -2.14 0.35 -3.48
CA ASP A 56 -3.45 1.00 -3.30
C ASP A 56 -3.72 1.48 -1.85
N GLY A 57 -2.99 0.94 -0.87
CA GLY A 57 -3.07 1.34 0.53
C GLY A 57 -4.37 0.94 1.24
N LEU A 58 -5.15 -0.01 0.70
CA LEU A 58 -6.43 -0.41 1.30
C LEU A 58 -6.27 -1.06 2.68
N GLU A 59 -5.17 -1.78 2.92
CA GLU A 59 -4.84 -2.36 4.24
C GLU A 59 -4.75 -1.28 5.32
N LEU A 60 -4.15 -0.14 4.98
CA LEU A 60 -3.81 0.93 5.93
C LEU A 60 -5.02 1.69 6.47
N ARG A 61 -6.19 1.50 5.85
CA ARG A 61 -7.48 2.04 6.33
C ARG A 61 -8.05 1.26 7.50
N LEU A 62 -7.45 0.12 7.84
CA LEU A 62 -7.91 -0.75 8.91
C LEU A 62 -6.99 -0.64 10.14
N PRO A 63 -7.55 -0.52 11.35
CA PRO A 63 -6.81 -0.11 12.54
C PRO A 63 -5.71 -1.09 12.97
N TYR A 64 -5.85 -2.39 12.68
CA TYR A 64 -4.85 -3.40 13.07
C TYR A 64 -3.87 -3.75 11.95
N LEU A 65 -3.98 -3.12 10.78
CA LEU A 65 -3.08 -3.32 9.63
C LEU A 65 -2.28 -2.06 9.29
N PHE A 66 -2.15 -1.11 10.22
CA PHE A 66 -1.38 0.10 10.01
C PHE A 66 0.10 -0.21 9.71
N THR A 67 0.72 0.70 8.95
CA THR A 67 2.16 0.76 8.69
C THR A 67 2.74 2.08 9.22
N GLN A 68 4.06 2.21 9.19
CA GLN A 68 4.75 3.47 9.42
C GLN A 68 5.90 3.61 8.42
N THR A 69 6.07 4.81 7.86
CA THR A 69 7.19 5.14 6.97
C THR A 69 7.82 6.46 7.43
N PRO A 70 9.13 6.50 7.73
CA PRO A 70 10.06 5.36 7.74
C PRO A 70 9.74 4.36 8.86
N LEU A 71 10.16 3.10 8.67
CA LEU A 71 10.05 2.08 9.72
C LEU A 71 10.87 2.51 10.94
N THR A 72 10.40 2.14 12.14
CA THR A 72 11.13 2.41 13.38
C THR A 72 12.47 1.66 13.41
N THR A 73 13.33 1.93 14.38
CA THR A 73 14.56 1.14 14.61
C THR A 73 14.38 0.14 15.75
N SER A 74 13.30 0.29 16.53
CA SER A 74 12.91 -0.57 17.63
C SER A 74 11.40 -0.82 17.63
N GLY A 75 10.98 -1.90 18.30
CA GLY A 75 9.58 -2.28 18.40
C GLY A 75 8.75 -1.33 19.28
N PRO A 76 7.41 -1.39 19.18
CA PRO A 76 6.63 -2.35 18.39
C PRO A 76 6.66 -2.04 16.90
N TRP A 77 6.87 -3.09 16.10
CA TRP A 77 6.89 -3.01 14.64
C TRP A 77 5.46 -2.98 14.08
N PRO A 78 5.20 -2.27 12.98
CA PRO A 78 3.88 -2.30 12.35
C PRO A 78 3.54 -3.69 11.83
N ASN A 79 2.23 -4.00 11.79
CA ASN A 79 1.74 -5.27 11.29
C ASN A 79 1.85 -5.39 9.77
N THR A 80 1.89 -4.26 9.05
CA THR A 80 1.98 -4.26 7.58
C THR A 80 3.30 -3.66 7.13
N ILE A 81 3.95 -4.28 6.13
CA ILE A 81 5.09 -3.75 5.40
C ILE A 81 4.69 -3.62 3.92
N GLN A 82 4.80 -2.41 3.38
CA GLN A 82 4.61 -2.15 1.95
C GLN A 82 5.94 -2.32 1.22
N LEU A 83 6.05 -3.33 0.37
CA LEU A 83 7.29 -3.68 -0.33
C LEU A 83 7.59 -2.75 -1.51
N HIS A 84 6.55 -2.19 -2.13
CA HIS A 84 6.65 -1.32 -3.31
C HIS A 84 6.31 0.14 -3.01
N GLY A 85 6.13 0.51 -1.74
CA GLY A 85 5.62 1.82 -1.33
C GLY A 85 4.11 1.93 -1.51
N THR A 86 3.63 3.15 -1.68
CA THR A 86 2.23 3.51 -1.91
C THR A 86 2.13 4.45 -3.09
N LEU A 87 0.95 4.47 -3.72
CA LEU A 87 0.52 5.53 -4.63
C LEU A 87 0.43 6.89 -3.92
#